data_AF-Q66EW9-F1
#
_entry.id   AF-Q66EW9-F1
#
_cell.length_a   1.000
_cell.length_b   1.000
_cell.length_c   1.000
_cell.angle_alpha   90.00
_cell.angle_beta   90.00
_cell.angle_gamma   90.00
#
_symmetry.space_group_name_H-M   'P 1'
#
loop_
_entity.id
_entity.type
_entity.pdbx_description
1 polymer ?
#
loop_
_entity_poly.entity_id
_entity_poly.type
_entity_poly.pdbx_seq_one_letter_code
_entity_poly.pdbx_strand_id
1 'polypeptide(L)'
;MSALTPASEVILRHSDEFIARHVLFAGDLQDALPAQFDAAGVRVHTNQYHHWQLLSNTLEENVQFGLLATAETLAACDTLIYYWPKSKQEAQFQLANLLSILPVGTDIFVVGENRSGVRSAEEMLADFAQLAKIDSARRCGLYHGRLDKQPEFDADAWWESYQVGSVTVKTLPGVFSRDSLDSGSHLLLSTFNEPFKGSVLDVGCGAGVLASVLAQQSPKIKWTLSDVSAAAIEASRATLAVNNIEAQVIASNVYSDIKGRFEMIISNPPFHDGIQTSLTAAEMLIRGATAHLHVGGKLRIVANSFLPYPALLDAAFGSHEVLAQNGRFKVYQATVGRPPRDPKKKR
;
A
#
# COMPACT_ATOMS: atom_id res chain seq x y z
N MET A 1 -14.18 2.90 -18.77
CA MET A 1 -13.92 1.73 -17.91
C MET A 1 -12.42 1.50 -17.90
N SER A 2 -11.78 1.40 -16.73
CA SER A 2 -10.38 0.95 -16.67
C SER A 2 -10.28 -0.46 -17.26
N ALA A 3 -9.15 -0.78 -17.89
CA ALA A 3 -8.92 -2.15 -18.33
C ALA A 3 -8.94 -3.10 -17.12
N LEU A 4 -9.63 -4.23 -17.25
CA LEU A 4 -9.61 -5.28 -16.23
C LEU A 4 -8.25 -5.96 -16.22
N THR A 5 -7.84 -6.40 -15.04
CA THR A 5 -6.62 -7.19 -14.87
C THR A 5 -6.80 -8.58 -15.49
N PRO A 6 -5.70 -9.25 -15.87
CA PRO A 6 -5.72 -10.64 -16.29
C PRO A 6 -6.45 -11.58 -15.31
N ALA A 7 -6.32 -11.34 -14.00
CA ALA A 7 -7.01 -12.13 -12.97
C ALA A 7 -8.53 -11.90 -13.02
N SER A 8 -8.99 -10.65 -13.12
CA SER A 8 -10.41 -10.32 -13.28
C SER A 8 -11.02 -10.86 -14.58
N GLU A 9 -10.27 -10.85 -15.68
CA GLU A 9 -10.72 -11.52 -16.92
C GLU A 9 -10.89 -13.04 -16.76
N VAL A 10 -10.08 -13.68 -15.91
CA VAL A 10 -10.25 -15.10 -15.58
C VAL A 10 -11.53 -15.32 -14.78
N ILE A 11 -11.79 -14.52 -13.75
CA ILE A 11 -13.04 -14.62 -12.98
C ILE A 11 -14.27 -14.42 -13.86
N LEU A 12 -14.25 -13.45 -14.78
CA LEU A 12 -15.39 -13.17 -15.67
C LEU A 12 -15.73 -14.33 -16.64
N ARG A 13 -14.79 -15.23 -16.93
CA ARG A 13 -15.09 -16.44 -17.73
C ARG A 13 -16.00 -17.43 -17.00
N HIS A 14 -16.16 -17.26 -15.69
CA HIS A 14 -16.98 -18.08 -14.80
C HIS A 14 -18.15 -17.27 -14.21
N SER A 15 -18.53 -16.13 -14.80
CA SER A 15 -19.55 -15.21 -14.25
C SER A 15 -20.85 -15.92 -13.86
N ASP A 16 -21.31 -16.86 -14.70
CA ASP A 16 -22.57 -17.57 -14.51
C ASP A 16 -22.59 -18.39 -13.20
N GLU A 17 -21.41 -18.80 -12.71
CA GLU A 17 -21.29 -19.56 -11.45
C GLU A 17 -21.62 -18.69 -10.23
N PHE A 18 -21.53 -17.36 -10.33
CA PHE A 18 -21.62 -16.45 -9.19
C PHE A 18 -22.97 -15.73 -9.05
N ILE A 19 -23.83 -15.77 -10.07
CA ILE A 19 -25.10 -15.02 -10.12
C ILE A 19 -25.96 -15.24 -8.86
N ALA A 20 -26.04 -16.47 -8.38
CA ALA A 20 -26.89 -16.83 -7.22
C ALA A 20 -26.17 -16.76 -5.86
N ARG A 21 -24.92 -16.27 -5.82
CA ARG A 21 -24.03 -16.34 -4.65
C ARG A 21 -23.89 -14.99 -3.94
N HIS A 22 -23.59 -15.02 -2.65
CA HIS A 22 -23.18 -13.83 -1.89
C HIS A 22 -21.65 -13.79 -1.79
N VAL A 23 -21.04 -13.00 -2.68
CA VAL A 23 -19.61 -13.00 -2.95
C VAL A 23 -18.89 -11.96 -2.10
N LEU A 24 -17.81 -12.40 -1.44
CA LEU A 24 -16.79 -11.55 -0.85
C LEU A 24 -15.57 -11.49 -1.77
N PHE A 25 -15.18 -10.28 -2.18
CA PHE A 25 -13.89 -10.03 -2.81
C PHE A 25 -12.86 -9.60 -1.78
N ALA A 26 -11.66 -10.17 -1.83
CA ALA A 26 -10.54 -9.76 -0.99
C ALA A 26 -9.18 -9.98 -1.68
N GLY A 27 -8.11 -9.48 -1.05
CA GLY A 27 -6.74 -9.60 -1.57
C GLY A 27 -6.33 -8.44 -2.47
N ASP A 28 -5.56 -8.73 -3.53
CA ASP A 28 -4.94 -7.75 -4.43
C ASP A 28 -5.90 -7.24 -5.53
N LEU A 29 -6.91 -6.46 -5.12
CA LEU A 29 -8.00 -5.94 -5.96
C LEU A 29 -7.58 -4.75 -6.84
N GLN A 30 -6.76 -5.03 -7.86
CA GLN A 30 -6.14 -4.02 -8.73
C GLN A 30 -7.09 -3.31 -9.72
N ASP A 31 -8.37 -3.67 -9.76
CA ASP A 31 -9.37 -3.07 -10.65
C ASP A 31 -10.76 -3.00 -10.00
N ALA A 32 -11.72 -2.43 -10.74
CA ALA A 32 -13.07 -2.18 -10.26
C ALA A 32 -14.06 -3.33 -10.53
N LEU A 33 -13.61 -4.57 -10.83
CA LEU A 33 -14.52 -5.69 -11.08
C LEU A 33 -15.59 -5.84 -10.00
N PRO A 34 -15.28 -5.77 -8.69
CA PRO A 34 -16.30 -5.94 -7.64
C PRO A 34 -17.48 -4.97 -7.75
N ALA A 35 -17.26 -3.73 -8.22
CA ALA A 35 -18.32 -2.72 -8.33
C ALA A 35 -19.33 -2.99 -9.47
N GLN A 36 -19.02 -3.90 -10.39
CA GLN A 36 -19.84 -4.24 -11.55
C GLN A 36 -20.08 -5.75 -11.67
N PHE A 37 -19.85 -6.50 -10.60
CA PHE A 37 -19.95 -7.95 -10.60
C PHE A 37 -21.39 -8.41 -10.40
N ASP A 38 -21.85 -9.34 -11.24
CA ASP A 38 -23.22 -9.87 -11.18
C ASP A 38 -23.28 -11.06 -10.22
N ALA A 39 -23.89 -10.84 -9.05
CA ALA A 39 -24.04 -11.81 -7.96
C ALA A 39 -25.24 -11.42 -7.07
N ALA A 40 -25.74 -12.36 -6.26
CA ALA A 40 -26.87 -12.11 -5.35
C ALA A 40 -26.51 -11.08 -4.25
N GLY A 41 -25.23 -10.96 -3.93
CA GLY A 41 -24.69 -9.82 -3.18
C GLY A 41 -23.18 -9.75 -3.35
N VAL A 42 -22.64 -8.54 -3.29
CA VAL A 42 -21.20 -8.29 -3.39
C VAL A 42 -20.73 -7.51 -2.18
N ARG A 43 -19.74 -8.04 -1.47
CA ARG A 43 -18.99 -7.37 -0.42
C ARG A 43 -17.50 -7.37 -0.75
N VAL A 44 -16.78 -6.42 -0.19
CA VAL A 44 -15.34 -6.25 -0.40
C VAL A 44 -14.65 -5.98 0.94
N HIS A 45 -13.57 -6.70 1.21
CA HIS A 45 -12.60 -6.33 2.22
C HIS A 45 -11.24 -6.09 1.56
N THR A 46 -10.61 -4.95 1.87
CA THR A 46 -9.28 -4.64 1.31
C THR A 46 -8.36 -3.98 2.33
N ASN A 47 -7.09 -4.36 2.29
CA ASN A 47 -6.03 -3.72 3.06
C ASN A 47 -5.42 -2.51 2.32
N GLN A 48 -5.97 -2.12 1.17
CA GLN A 48 -5.44 -1.06 0.29
C GLN A 48 -6.44 0.09 0.16
N TYR A 49 -6.09 1.25 0.73
CA TYR A 49 -6.97 2.41 0.83
C TYR A 49 -7.41 2.95 -0.54
N HIS A 50 -6.52 2.93 -1.53
CA HIS A 50 -6.85 3.38 -2.89
C HIS A 50 -7.82 2.44 -3.62
N HIS A 51 -7.79 1.13 -3.33
CA HIS A 51 -8.80 0.18 -3.83
C HIS A 51 -10.16 0.44 -3.16
N TRP A 52 -10.16 0.72 -1.86
CA TRP A 52 -11.39 1.14 -1.17
C TRP A 52 -11.95 2.42 -1.77
N GLN A 53 -11.14 3.46 -2.00
CA GLN A 53 -11.59 4.71 -2.65
C GLN A 53 -12.19 4.49 -4.04
N LEU A 54 -11.62 3.55 -4.81
CA LEU A 54 -12.12 3.21 -6.14
C LEU A 54 -13.52 2.58 -6.08
N LEU A 55 -13.79 1.77 -5.06
CA LEU A 55 -15.01 0.96 -4.93
C LEU A 55 -16.09 1.62 -4.07
N SER A 56 -15.71 2.51 -3.13
CA SER A 56 -16.59 3.08 -2.10
C SER A 56 -17.74 3.91 -2.68
N ASN A 57 -17.53 4.55 -3.83
CA ASN A 57 -18.58 5.33 -4.49
C ASN A 57 -19.71 4.48 -5.07
N THR A 58 -19.48 3.18 -5.30
CA THR A 58 -20.47 2.27 -5.89
C THR A 58 -20.98 1.25 -4.89
N LEU A 59 -20.10 0.74 -4.01
CA LEU A 59 -20.46 -0.30 -3.05
C LEU A 59 -20.84 0.24 -1.67
N GLU A 60 -20.60 1.53 -1.39
CA GLU A 60 -20.96 2.20 -0.14
C GLU A 60 -20.48 1.38 1.09
N GLU A 61 -21.38 0.96 1.98
CA GLU A 61 -21.07 0.15 3.17
C GLU A 61 -20.61 -1.28 2.86
N ASN A 62 -20.78 -1.75 1.63
CA ASN A 62 -20.38 -3.09 1.22
C ASN A 62 -18.88 -3.20 0.85
N VAL A 63 -18.12 -2.11 0.95
CA VAL A 63 -16.65 -2.14 0.85
C VAL A 63 -16.00 -1.58 2.10
N GLN A 64 -15.14 -2.39 2.71
CA GLN A 64 -14.44 -2.03 3.93
C GLN A 64 -12.92 -2.02 3.73
N PHE A 65 -12.29 -0.98 4.27
CA PHE A 65 -10.85 -0.85 4.37
C PHE A 65 -10.40 -1.12 5.81
N GLY A 66 -9.41 -1.98 5.98
CA GLY A 66 -8.83 -2.24 7.29
C GLY A 66 -7.77 -3.33 7.25
N LEU A 67 -6.99 -3.45 8.34
CA LEU A 67 -6.00 -4.52 8.47
C LEU A 67 -6.68 -5.88 8.59
N LEU A 68 -7.75 -5.94 9.38
CA LEU A 68 -8.49 -7.15 9.67
C LEU A 68 -9.91 -7.07 9.14
N ALA A 69 -10.44 -8.19 8.64
CA ALA A 69 -11.87 -8.34 8.42
C ALA A 69 -12.59 -8.60 9.75
N THR A 70 -13.88 -8.27 9.83
CA THR A 70 -14.72 -8.61 10.98
C THR A 70 -15.88 -9.51 10.55
N ALA A 71 -16.52 -10.15 11.52
CA ALA A 71 -17.72 -10.95 11.26
C ALA A 71 -18.84 -10.14 10.61
N GLU A 72 -18.94 -8.85 10.92
CA GLU A 72 -19.89 -7.93 10.27
C GLU A 72 -19.51 -7.67 8.80
N THR A 73 -18.21 -7.48 8.52
CA THR A 73 -17.72 -7.28 7.14
C THR A 73 -18.06 -8.45 6.22
N LEU A 74 -17.99 -9.67 6.75
CA LEU A 74 -18.13 -10.91 5.98
C LEU A 74 -19.53 -11.52 6.10
N ALA A 75 -20.46 -10.83 6.76
CA ALA A 75 -21.77 -11.37 7.08
C ALA A 75 -22.54 -11.76 5.80
N ALA A 76 -23.15 -12.96 5.86
CA ALA A 76 -23.96 -13.55 4.80
C ALA A 76 -23.21 -13.88 3.50
N CYS A 77 -21.88 -13.78 3.45
CA CYS A 77 -21.11 -14.26 2.31
C CYS A 77 -20.97 -15.80 2.35
N ASP A 78 -21.32 -16.45 1.24
CA ASP A 78 -21.18 -17.89 1.04
C ASP A 78 -20.01 -18.25 0.11
N THR A 79 -19.38 -17.23 -0.50
CA THR A 79 -18.31 -17.40 -1.48
C THR A 79 -17.22 -16.35 -1.28
N LEU A 80 -15.96 -16.76 -1.23
CA LEU A 80 -14.78 -15.89 -1.26
C LEU A 80 -14.13 -15.95 -2.64
N ILE A 81 -13.90 -14.80 -3.26
CA ILE A 81 -12.99 -14.64 -4.40
C ILE A 81 -11.77 -13.86 -3.91
N TYR A 82 -10.68 -14.58 -3.68
CA TYR A 82 -9.42 -14.04 -3.19
C TYR A 82 -8.41 -13.81 -4.31
N TYR A 83 -7.99 -12.56 -4.48
CA TYR A 83 -6.96 -12.15 -5.42
C TYR A 83 -5.58 -12.28 -4.77
N TRP A 84 -4.79 -13.21 -5.28
CA TRP A 84 -3.49 -13.55 -4.73
C TRP A 84 -2.48 -12.40 -4.84
N PRO A 85 -1.92 -11.92 -3.72
CA PRO A 85 -0.94 -10.83 -3.71
C PRO A 85 0.44 -11.31 -4.18
N LYS A 86 1.36 -10.36 -4.39
CA LYS A 86 2.75 -10.68 -4.75
C LYS A 86 3.54 -11.34 -3.62
N SER A 87 3.12 -11.13 -2.37
CA SER A 87 3.79 -11.68 -1.19
C SER A 87 3.05 -12.90 -0.64
N LYS A 88 3.72 -14.05 -0.58
CA LYS A 88 3.17 -15.27 0.03
C LYS A 88 2.80 -15.06 1.51
N GLN A 89 3.60 -14.31 2.26
CA GLN A 89 3.34 -14.04 3.67
C GLN A 89 2.12 -13.14 3.87
N GLU A 90 1.91 -12.15 2.98
CA GLU A 90 0.70 -11.34 2.99
C GLU A 90 -0.53 -12.21 2.69
N ALA A 91 -0.42 -13.12 1.73
CA ALA A 91 -1.49 -14.07 1.42
C ALA A 91 -1.84 -14.95 2.63
N GLN A 92 -0.83 -15.47 3.33
CA GLN A 92 -1.02 -16.28 4.54
C GLN A 92 -1.78 -15.51 5.62
N PHE A 93 -1.36 -14.27 5.90
CA PHE A 93 -2.00 -13.42 6.90
C PHE A 93 -3.47 -13.15 6.56
N GLN A 94 -3.73 -12.71 5.32
CA GLN A 94 -5.07 -12.35 4.88
C GLN A 94 -6.00 -13.57 4.83
N LEU A 95 -5.54 -14.69 4.26
CA LEU A 95 -6.34 -15.92 4.18
C LEU A 95 -6.62 -16.50 5.57
N ALA A 96 -5.63 -16.56 6.47
CA ALA A 96 -5.86 -17.03 7.83
C ALA A 96 -6.93 -16.19 8.55
N ASN A 97 -6.87 -14.86 8.40
CA ASN A 97 -7.90 -13.97 8.94
C ASN A 97 -9.29 -14.24 8.35
N LEU A 98 -9.43 -14.15 7.02
CA LEU A 98 -10.71 -14.28 6.34
C LEU A 98 -11.35 -15.65 6.60
N LEU A 99 -10.58 -16.72 6.47
CA LEU A 99 -11.06 -18.09 6.65
C LEU A 99 -11.38 -18.43 8.11
N SER A 100 -10.77 -17.74 9.09
CA SER A 100 -11.15 -17.92 10.50
C SER A 100 -12.56 -17.42 10.84
N ILE A 101 -13.11 -16.55 9.98
CA ILE A 101 -14.41 -15.91 10.17
C ILE A 101 -15.48 -16.54 9.26
N LEU A 102 -15.13 -16.81 8.00
CA LEU A 102 -16.06 -17.35 7.01
C LEU A 102 -16.62 -18.72 7.47
N PRO A 103 -17.93 -18.98 7.30
CA PRO A 103 -18.53 -20.24 7.71
C PRO A 103 -17.90 -21.46 7.03
N VAL A 104 -17.84 -22.59 7.76
CA VAL A 104 -17.58 -23.88 7.12
C VAL A 104 -18.61 -24.12 6.02
N GLY A 105 -18.15 -24.54 4.86
CA GLY A 105 -18.96 -24.71 3.66
C GLY A 105 -18.95 -23.50 2.72
N THR A 106 -18.25 -22.41 3.02
CA THR A 106 -18.01 -21.32 2.06
C THR A 106 -17.19 -21.83 0.86
N ASP A 107 -17.58 -21.46 -0.35
CA ASP A 107 -16.79 -21.73 -1.56
C ASP A 107 -15.62 -20.75 -1.65
N ILE A 108 -14.41 -21.27 -1.89
CA ILE A 108 -13.18 -20.50 -1.92
C ILE A 108 -12.60 -20.53 -3.32
N PHE A 109 -12.57 -19.38 -3.98
CA PHE A 109 -11.89 -19.15 -5.24
C PHE A 109 -10.61 -18.37 -4.98
N VAL A 110 -9.48 -18.85 -5.49
CA VAL A 110 -8.20 -18.14 -5.45
C VAL A 110 -7.73 -17.89 -6.87
N VAL A 111 -7.54 -16.62 -7.23
CA VAL A 111 -7.09 -16.20 -8.56
C VAL A 111 -5.82 -15.38 -8.46
N GLY A 112 -4.88 -15.59 -9.39
CA GLY A 112 -3.65 -14.82 -9.41
C GLY A 112 -2.72 -15.17 -10.55
N GLU A 113 -1.73 -14.31 -10.79
CA GLU A 113 -0.70 -14.57 -11.79
C GLU A 113 0.24 -15.70 -11.35
N ASN A 114 0.58 -16.62 -12.27
CA ASN A 114 1.49 -17.73 -11.96
C ASN A 114 2.87 -17.25 -11.49
N ARG A 115 3.36 -16.12 -12.01
CA ARG A 115 4.65 -15.54 -11.61
C ARG A 115 4.65 -14.97 -10.18
N SER A 116 3.47 -14.68 -9.63
CA SER A 116 3.30 -14.24 -8.24
C SER A 116 3.15 -15.41 -7.26
N GLY A 117 3.27 -16.65 -7.74
CA GLY A 117 3.31 -17.83 -6.87
C GLY A 117 1.95 -18.34 -6.42
N VAL A 118 0.85 -17.99 -7.11
CA VAL A 118 -0.53 -18.40 -6.76
C VAL A 118 -0.72 -19.92 -6.58
N ARG A 119 0.10 -20.74 -7.24
CA ARG A 119 0.12 -22.21 -7.06
C ARG A 119 0.34 -22.64 -5.60
N SER A 120 0.98 -21.78 -4.80
CA SER A 120 1.19 -22.04 -3.38
C SER A 120 -0.11 -22.08 -2.58
N ALA A 121 -1.24 -21.61 -3.13
CA ALA A 121 -2.53 -21.65 -2.47
C ALA A 121 -2.97 -23.07 -2.12
N GLU A 122 -2.72 -24.05 -3.00
CA GLU A 122 -3.09 -25.45 -2.78
C GLU A 122 -2.41 -26.02 -1.53
N GLU A 123 -1.08 -25.87 -1.42
CA GLU A 123 -0.32 -26.31 -0.24
C GLU A 123 -0.70 -25.51 1.02
N MET A 124 -0.88 -24.19 0.86
CA MET A 124 -1.17 -23.30 1.98
C MET A 124 -2.53 -23.56 2.63
N LEU A 125 -3.51 -24.01 1.85
CA LEU A 125 -4.88 -24.21 2.31
C LEU A 125 -5.25 -25.67 2.51
N ALA A 126 -4.33 -26.61 2.27
CA ALA A 126 -4.61 -28.06 2.27
C ALA A 126 -5.31 -28.57 3.55
N ASP A 127 -5.02 -28.00 4.72
CA ASP A 127 -5.63 -28.39 6.00
C ASP A 127 -7.01 -27.77 6.27
N PHE A 128 -7.41 -26.77 5.48
CA PHE A 128 -8.62 -25.95 5.69
C PHE A 128 -9.62 -26.07 4.54
N ALA A 129 -9.13 -26.16 3.31
CA ALA A 129 -9.91 -26.25 2.09
C ALA A 129 -9.10 -26.97 1.00
N GLN A 130 -9.59 -28.12 0.54
CA GLN A 130 -8.94 -28.81 -0.57
C GLN A 130 -9.20 -28.07 -1.89
N LEU A 131 -8.20 -27.32 -2.36
CA LEU A 131 -8.28 -26.61 -3.63
C LEU A 131 -7.94 -27.50 -4.82
N ALA A 132 -8.64 -27.29 -5.92
CA ALA A 132 -8.34 -27.83 -7.24
C ALA A 132 -8.24 -26.69 -8.26
N LYS A 133 -7.26 -26.78 -9.17
CA LYS A 133 -7.13 -25.82 -10.26
C LYS A 133 -8.24 -26.03 -11.31
N ILE A 134 -9.03 -24.98 -11.58
CA ILE A 134 -10.17 -25.04 -12.50
C ILE A 134 -9.97 -24.26 -13.81
N ASP A 135 -9.12 -23.22 -13.82
CA ASP A 135 -8.73 -22.51 -15.05
C ASP A 135 -7.25 -22.08 -15.00
N SER A 136 -6.67 -21.88 -16.17
CA SER A 136 -5.31 -21.44 -16.39
C SER A 136 -5.22 -20.56 -17.64
N ALA A 137 -5.94 -19.44 -17.67
CA ALA A 137 -5.88 -18.47 -18.77
C ALA A 137 -5.06 -17.23 -18.41
N ARG A 138 -4.63 -16.45 -19.43
CA ARG A 138 -3.95 -15.14 -19.26
C ARG A 138 -2.71 -15.14 -18.36
N ARG A 139 -2.00 -16.26 -18.25
CA ARG A 139 -0.88 -16.49 -17.31
C ARG A 139 -1.29 -16.45 -15.84
N CYS A 140 -2.57 -16.53 -15.55
CA CYS A 140 -3.14 -16.71 -14.22
C CYS A 140 -3.49 -18.18 -13.96
N GLY A 141 -3.70 -18.51 -12.69
CA GLY A 141 -4.36 -19.73 -12.28
C GLY A 141 -5.59 -19.38 -11.45
N LEU A 142 -6.67 -20.13 -11.65
CA LEU A 142 -7.88 -20.09 -10.83
C LEU A 142 -8.02 -21.43 -10.12
N TYR A 143 -8.17 -21.39 -8.82
CA TYR A 143 -8.35 -22.56 -7.95
C TYR A 143 -9.68 -22.42 -7.23
N HIS A 144 -10.36 -23.54 -7.03
CA HIS A 144 -11.63 -23.62 -6.31
C HIS A 144 -11.59 -24.78 -5.33
N GLY A 145 -12.19 -24.57 -4.16
CA GLY A 145 -12.47 -25.60 -3.18
C GLY A 145 -13.50 -25.09 -2.18
N ARG A 146 -13.72 -25.84 -1.11
CA ARG A 146 -14.70 -25.50 -0.08
C ARG A 146 -14.03 -25.48 1.28
N LEU A 147 -14.40 -24.53 2.12
CA LEU A 147 -13.86 -24.41 3.48
C LEU A 147 -14.40 -25.56 4.35
N ASP A 148 -13.57 -26.53 4.69
CA ASP A 148 -13.91 -27.68 5.51
C ASP A 148 -13.72 -27.39 7.01
N LYS A 149 -12.72 -26.54 7.31
CA LYS A 149 -12.35 -26.17 8.67
C LYS A 149 -11.80 -24.76 8.73
N GLN A 150 -12.24 -23.98 9.72
CA GLN A 150 -11.68 -22.66 10.00
C GLN A 150 -10.28 -22.78 10.65
N PRO A 151 -9.27 -22.01 10.19
CA PRO A 151 -8.01 -21.87 10.92
C PRO A 151 -8.22 -21.07 12.22
N GLU A 152 -7.36 -21.31 13.21
CA GLU A 152 -7.18 -20.36 14.31
C GLU A 152 -6.41 -19.14 13.81
N PHE A 153 -6.83 -17.95 14.22
CA PHE A 153 -6.18 -16.70 13.84
C PHE A 153 -6.04 -15.78 15.05
N ASP A 154 -4.79 -15.48 15.40
CA ASP A 154 -4.42 -14.46 16.37
C ASP A 154 -3.55 -13.42 15.65
N ALA A 155 -4.07 -12.20 15.49
CA ALA A 155 -3.37 -11.12 14.81
C ALA A 155 -2.08 -10.72 15.52
N ASP A 156 -2.01 -10.85 16.85
CA ASP A 156 -0.86 -10.42 17.64
C ASP A 156 0.37 -11.30 17.39
N ALA A 157 0.16 -12.57 17.04
CA ALA A 157 1.21 -13.53 16.71
C ALA A 157 1.96 -13.23 15.41
N TRP A 158 1.44 -12.33 14.56
CA TRP A 158 2.05 -12.00 13.26
C TRP A 158 2.98 -10.79 13.30
N TRP A 159 3.04 -10.09 14.43
CA TRP A 159 3.93 -8.95 14.60
C TRP A 159 5.39 -9.40 14.69
N GLU A 160 6.23 -8.74 13.91
CA GLU A 160 7.67 -8.90 14.00
C GLU A 160 8.33 -7.62 14.49
N SER A 161 9.57 -7.74 14.95
CA SER A 161 10.36 -6.59 15.39
C SER A 161 11.84 -6.75 15.07
N TYR A 162 12.47 -5.66 14.67
CA TYR A 162 13.92 -5.59 14.45
C TYR A 162 14.47 -4.21 14.86
N GLN A 163 15.80 -4.06 14.87
CA GLN A 163 16.46 -2.82 15.27
C GLN A 163 17.09 -2.10 14.07
N VAL A 164 16.98 -0.78 14.06
CA VAL A 164 17.72 0.12 13.15
C VAL A 164 18.42 1.18 14.02
N GLY A 165 19.69 0.94 14.33
CA GLY A 165 20.39 1.76 15.33
C GLY A 165 19.72 1.62 16.70
N SER A 166 19.23 2.72 17.26
CA SER A 166 18.46 2.75 18.52
C SER A 166 16.94 2.65 18.32
N VAL A 167 16.47 2.57 17.07
CA VAL A 167 15.03 2.54 16.75
C VAL A 167 14.55 1.10 16.69
N THR A 168 13.52 0.78 17.49
CA THR A 168 12.81 -0.50 17.39
C THR A 168 11.74 -0.40 16.32
N VAL A 169 11.81 -1.21 15.27
CA VAL A 169 10.80 -1.25 14.21
C VAL A 169 9.82 -2.39 14.50
N LYS A 170 8.52 -2.11 14.40
CA LYS A 170 7.40 -3.05 14.45
C LYS A 170 6.83 -3.21 13.04
N THR A 171 6.57 -4.44 12.61
CA THR A 171 6.11 -4.69 11.24
C THR A 171 5.14 -5.87 11.16
N LEU A 172 4.43 -5.96 10.04
CA LEU A 172 3.42 -6.96 9.70
C LEU A 172 3.66 -7.53 8.29
N PRO A 173 3.08 -8.69 7.97
CA PRO A 173 3.08 -9.21 6.61
C PRO A 173 2.53 -8.19 5.58
N GLY A 174 3.20 -8.07 4.44
CA GLY A 174 2.82 -7.13 3.37
C GLY A 174 3.42 -5.73 3.48
N VAL A 175 4.08 -5.39 4.60
CA VAL A 175 4.77 -4.10 4.76
C VAL A 175 6.16 -4.14 4.11
N PHE A 176 6.52 -3.07 3.38
CA PHE A 176 7.84 -2.93 2.77
C PHE A 176 8.96 -2.86 3.82
N SER A 177 10.13 -3.41 3.51
CA SER A 177 11.30 -3.45 4.41
C SER A 177 11.02 -4.17 5.75
N ARG A 178 10.33 -5.31 5.68
CA ARG A 178 10.02 -6.15 6.85
C ARG A 178 11.25 -6.60 7.64
N ASP A 179 12.34 -6.95 6.95
CA ASP A 179 13.48 -7.61 7.60
C ASP A 179 14.64 -6.67 7.94
N SER A 180 14.76 -5.54 7.23
CA SER A 180 15.86 -4.60 7.40
C SER A 180 15.59 -3.28 6.70
N LEU A 181 16.34 -2.24 7.09
CA LEU A 181 16.35 -0.95 6.40
C LEU A 181 16.88 -1.13 4.96
N ASP A 182 16.06 -0.81 3.95
CA ASP A 182 16.49 -0.93 2.56
C ASP A 182 17.57 0.08 2.19
N SER A 183 18.37 -0.27 1.18
CA SER A 183 19.48 0.56 0.71
C SER A 183 19.07 1.95 0.20
N GLY A 184 17.84 2.10 -0.31
CA GLY A 184 17.29 3.39 -0.72
C GLY A 184 17.02 4.26 0.49
N SER A 185 16.31 3.74 1.49
CA SER A 185 16.08 4.45 2.77
C SER A 185 17.40 4.80 3.47
N HIS A 186 18.38 3.90 3.49
CA HIS A 186 19.72 4.20 4.00
C HIS A 186 20.39 5.39 3.29
N LEU A 187 20.32 5.43 1.95
CA LEU A 187 20.87 6.55 1.16
C LEU A 187 20.09 7.84 1.41
N LEU A 188 18.77 7.76 1.59
CA LEU A 188 17.96 8.94 1.93
C LEU A 188 18.36 9.51 3.29
N LEU A 189 18.45 8.65 4.31
CA LEU A 189 18.84 9.02 5.68
C LEU A 189 20.23 9.66 5.74
N SER A 190 21.18 9.23 4.90
CA SER A 190 22.53 9.81 4.87
C SER A 190 22.60 11.26 4.39
N THR A 191 21.50 11.82 3.87
CA THR A 191 21.42 13.24 3.46
C THR A 191 20.94 14.17 4.59
N PHE A 192 20.65 13.63 5.77
CA PHE A 192 20.20 14.37 6.95
C PHE A 192 21.34 14.54 7.97
N ASN A 193 22.31 15.38 7.62
CA ASN A 193 23.53 15.58 8.42
C ASN A 193 23.31 16.51 9.62
N GLU A 194 22.26 17.32 9.60
CA GLU A 194 21.96 18.32 10.62
C GLU A 194 20.51 18.20 11.10
N PRO A 195 20.23 18.48 12.38
CA PRO A 195 18.86 18.58 12.87
C PRO A 195 18.05 19.62 12.10
N PHE A 196 16.83 19.27 11.74
CA PHE A 196 15.89 20.16 11.05
C PHE A 196 14.68 20.46 11.94
N LYS A 197 13.87 21.44 11.52
CA LYS A 197 12.70 21.92 12.29
C LYS A 197 11.51 22.09 11.35
N GLY A 198 10.31 22.11 11.96
CA GLY A 198 9.06 22.29 11.25
C GLY A 198 8.22 21.02 11.25
N SER A 199 7.34 20.94 10.26
CA SER A 199 6.48 19.81 9.97
C SER A 199 6.99 19.04 8.76
N VAL A 200 6.96 17.72 8.88
CA VAL A 200 7.41 16.81 7.83
C VAL A 200 6.36 15.76 7.53
N LEU A 201 6.10 15.56 6.25
CA LEU A 201 5.26 14.50 5.73
C LEU A 201 6.13 13.39 5.14
N ASP A 202 5.96 12.16 5.62
CA ASP A 202 6.53 10.94 5.04
C ASP A 202 5.46 10.21 4.22
N VAL A 203 5.59 10.28 2.89
CA VAL A 203 4.62 9.68 1.96
C VAL A 203 5.08 8.30 1.53
N GLY A 204 4.22 7.30 1.74
CA GLY A 204 4.57 5.89 1.58
C GLY A 204 5.44 5.41 2.74
N CYS A 205 4.97 5.64 3.96
CA CYS A 205 5.78 5.51 5.17
C CYS A 205 6.16 4.05 5.51
N GLY A 206 5.48 3.04 4.97
CA GLY A 206 5.77 1.64 5.29
C GLY A 206 5.67 1.39 6.79
N ALA A 207 6.72 0.84 7.41
CA ALA A 207 6.78 0.65 8.87
C ALA A 207 7.17 1.92 9.67
N GLY A 208 7.28 3.09 9.03
CA GLY A 208 7.59 4.37 9.69
C GLY A 208 9.07 4.52 10.08
N VAL A 209 9.96 3.78 9.42
CA VAL A 209 11.39 3.72 9.76
C VAL A 209 12.09 5.05 9.52
N LEU A 210 11.83 5.71 8.39
CA LEU A 210 12.43 7.00 8.05
C LEU A 210 12.10 8.06 9.10
N ALA A 211 10.81 8.25 9.37
CA ALA A 211 10.35 9.17 10.40
C ALA A 211 10.96 8.84 11.77
N SER A 212 11.00 7.55 12.14
CA SER A 212 11.46 7.13 13.47
C SER A 212 12.96 7.36 13.68
N VAL A 213 13.78 7.09 12.66
CA VAL A 213 15.22 7.36 12.70
C VAL A 213 15.49 8.87 12.72
N LEU A 214 14.82 9.64 11.86
CA LEU A 214 15.02 11.09 11.79
C LEU A 214 14.51 11.83 13.04
N ALA A 215 13.47 11.32 13.70
CA ALA A 215 12.98 11.86 14.97
C ALA A 215 14.02 11.80 16.09
N GLN A 216 14.94 10.82 16.08
CA GLN A 216 16.03 10.74 17.08
C GLN A 216 16.98 11.94 16.98
N GLN A 217 17.28 12.39 15.77
CA GLN A 217 18.13 13.55 15.51
C GLN A 217 17.37 14.88 15.65
N SER A 218 16.07 14.88 15.33
CA SER A 218 15.22 16.08 15.27
C SER A 218 13.93 15.90 16.10
N PRO A 219 14.01 15.89 17.44
CA PRO A 219 12.87 15.56 18.32
C PRO A 219 11.74 16.60 18.34
N LYS A 220 11.94 17.75 17.69
CA LYS A 220 10.94 18.84 17.62
C LYS A 220 10.15 18.84 16.31
N ILE A 221 10.36 17.85 15.45
CA ILE A 221 9.61 17.72 14.20
C ILE A 221 8.18 17.29 14.48
N LYS A 222 7.24 17.94 13.80
CA LYS A 222 5.84 17.50 13.74
C LYS A 222 5.70 16.53 12.57
N TRP A 223 5.54 15.26 12.87
CA TRP A 223 5.46 14.21 11.86
C TRP A 223 4.03 13.94 11.43
N THR A 224 3.84 13.86 10.12
CA THR A 224 2.69 13.19 9.49
C THR A 224 3.23 12.08 8.61
N LEU A 225 2.70 10.88 8.76
CA LEU A 225 3.02 9.71 7.96
C LEU A 225 1.78 9.32 7.18
N SER A 226 1.94 8.91 5.92
CA SER A 226 0.84 8.36 5.15
C SER A 226 1.23 7.14 4.33
N ASP A 227 0.28 6.22 4.21
CA ASP A 227 0.39 5.05 3.35
C ASP A 227 -0.99 4.65 2.84
N VAL A 228 -1.02 3.84 1.78
CA VAL A 228 -2.25 3.19 1.31
C VAL A 228 -2.51 1.87 2.01
N SER A 229 -1.47 1.22 2.54
CA SER A 229 -1.58 -0.09 3.16
C SER A 229 -2.02 0.03 4.61
N ALA A 230 -3.11 -0.65 4.98
CA ALA A 230 -3.55 -0.77 6.37
C ALA A 230 -2.45 -1.39 7.26
N ALA A 231 -1.72 -2.38 6.74
CA ALA A 231 -0.61 -2.99 7.47
C ALA A 231 0.55 -2.01 7.69
N ALA A 232 0.85 -1.14 6.72
CA ALA A 232 1.87 -0.11 6.87
C ALA A 232 1.45 0.95 7.90
N ILE A 233 0.19 1.36 7.88
CA ILE A 233 -0.37 2.32 8.85
C ILE A 233 -0.23 1.78 10.27
N GLU A 234 -0.67 0.55 10.52
CA GLU A 234 -0.56 -0.06 11.85
C GLU A 234 0.90 -0.29 12.25
N ALA A 235 1.75 -0.75 11.34
CA ALA A 235 3.19 -0.92 11.57
C ALA A 235 3.89 0.40 11.93
N SER A 236 3.56 1.48 11.22
CA SER A 236 4.02 2.83 11.51
C SER A 236 3.58 3.29 12.90
N ARG A 237 2.30 3.13 13.25
CA ARG A 237 1.80 3.50 14.59
C ARG A 237 2.53 2.74 15.69
N ALA A 238 2.69 1.43 15.54
CA ALA A 238 3.37 0.59 16.52
C ALA A 238 4.85 0.96 16.66
N THR A 239 5.53 1.23 15.55
CA THR A 239 6.93 1.70 15.53
C THR A 239 7.07 3.06 16.21
N LEU A 240 6.20 4.02 15.90
CA LEU A 240 6.23 5.34 16.55
C LEU A 240 5.98 5.23 18.06
N ALA A 241 4.99 4.43 18.46
CA ALA A 241 4.63 4.24 19.86
C ALA A 241 5.77 3.62 20.68
N VAL A 242 6.40 2.54 20.19
CA VAL A 242 7.49 1.86 20.93
C VAL A 242 8.74 2.75 21.07
N ASN A 243 8.93 3.73 20.18
CA ASN A 243 10.02 4.70 20.24
C ASN A 243 9.63 6.04 20.91
N ASN A 244 8.42 6.14 21.48
CA ASN A 244 7.88 7.36 22.11
C ASN A 244 7.88 8.59 21.18
N ILE A 245 7.52 8.40 19.92
CA ILE A 245 7.46 9.47 18.92
C ILE A 245 6.01 9.85 18.68
N GLU A 246 5.68 11.11 18.94
CA GLU A 246 4.37 11.67 18.61
C GLU A 246 4.31 12.01 17.12
N ALA A 247 3.33 11.42 16.42
CA ALA A 247 3.09 11.68 15.01
C ALA A 247 1.63 11.36 14.64
N GLN A 248 1.18 11.95 13.53
CA GLN A 248 -0.07 11.56 12.89
C GLN A 248 0.22 10.49 11.83
N VAL A 249 -0.54 9.39 11.81
CA VAL A 249 -0.48 8.38 10.73
C VAL A 249 -1.85 8.34 10.05
N ILE A 250 -1.88 8.42 8.72
CA ILE A 250 -3.11 8.61 7.93
C ILE A 250 -3.14 7.63 6.75
N ALA A 251 -4.30 7.01 6.49
CA ALA A 251 -4.55 6.33 5.23
C ALA A 251 -4.73 7.36 4.11
N SER A 252 -3.90 7.33 3.08
CA SER A 252 -4.00 8.28 1.97
C SER A 252 -3.45 7.69 0.68
N ASN A 253 -4.17 7.89 -0.42
CA ASN A 253 -3.63 7.65 -1.75
C ASN A 253 -2.77 8.85 -2.16
N VAL A 254 -1.47 8.73 -1.86
CA VAL A 254 -0.50 9.82 -1.96
C VAL A 254 -0.96 11.02 -1.11
N TYR A 255 -1.61 12.01 -1.72
CA TYR A 255 -2.07 13.24 -1.05
C TYR A 255 -3.59 13.34 -0.85
N SER A 256 -4.39 12.34 -1.22
CA SER A 256 -5.87 12.44 -1.21
C SER A 256 -6.45 12.97 0.11
N ASP A 257 -5.90 12.51 1.24
CA ASP A 257 -6.37 12.83 2.58
C ASP A 257 -5.40 13.70 3.37
N ILE A 258 -4.31 14.12 2.73
CA ILE A 258 -3.35 15.04 3.32
C ILE A 258 -3.93 16.45 3.33
N LYS A 259 -3.89 17.10 4.51
CA LYS A 259 -4.35 18.47 4.70
C LYS A 259 -3.19 19.37 5.13
N GLY A 260 -3.23 20.62 4.73
CA GLY A 260 -2.22 21.61 5.09
C GLY A 260 -0.95 21.54 4.24
N ARG A 261 0.09 22.21 4.73
CA ARG A 261 1.39 22.35 4.09
C ARG A 261 2.49 22.02 5.09
N PHE A 262 3.63 21.59 4.55
CA PHE A 262 4.78 21.11 5.29
C PHE A 262 6.04 21.90 4.92
N GLU A 263 7.03 21.90 5.81
CA GLU A 263 8.37 22.39 5.53
C GLU A 263 9.17 21.38 4.71
N MET A 264 8.89 20.08 4.87
CA MET A 264 9.51 19.03 4.08
C MET A 264 8.53 17.89 3.78
N ILE A 265 8.64 17.33 2.58
CA ILE A 265 8.05 16.05 2.22
C ILE A 265 9.19 15.09 1.92
N ILE A 266 9.18 13.91 2.52
CA ILE A 266 10.12 12.83 2.25
C ILE A 266 9.38 11.63 1.67
N SER A 267 10.05 10.83 0.84
CA SER A 267 9.49 9.58 0.34
C SER A 267 10.57 8.63 -0.19
N ASN A 268 10.36 7.32 0.03
CA ASN A 268 11.00 6.24 -0.70
C ASN A 268 9.90 5.48 -1.48
N PRO A 269 9.47 6.00 -2.64
CA PRO A 269 8.33 5.44 -3.37
C PRO A 269 8.61 4.01 -3.84
N PRO A 270 7.58 3.13 -3.87
CA PRO A 270 7.74 1.76 -4.30
C PRO A 270 8.18 1.69 -5.77
N PHE A 271 9.07 0.74 -6.06
CA PHE A 271 9.44 0.40 -7.43
C PHE A 271 8.68 -0.85 -7.86
N HIS A 272 7.91 -0.74 -8.93
CA HIS A 272 7.22 -1.87 -9.53
C HIS A 272 7.89 -2.28 -10.83
N ASP A 273 7.77 -3.56 -11.18
CA ASP A 273 8.27 -4.10 -12.46
C ASP A 273 7.61 -3.45 -13.69
N GLY A 274 6.53 -2.67 -13.49
CA GLY A 274 5.91 -1.84 -14.52
C GLY A 274 6.48 -0.42 -14.53
N ILE A 275 7.14 -0.05 -15.64
CA ILE A 275 7.66 1.31 -15.88
C ILE A 275 6.52 2.35 -15.84
N GLN A 276 5.38 2.06 -16.49
CA GLN A 276 4.24 2.99 -16.55
C GLN A 276 3.63 3.24 -15.17
N THR A 277 3.34 2.19 -14.39
CA THR A 277 2.81 2.31 -13.03
C THR A 277 3.75 3.12 -12.13
N SER A 278 5.06 2.83 -12.22
CA SER A 278 6.08 3.56 -11.48
C SER A 278 6.14 5.04 -11.88
N LEU A 279 5.94 5.36 -13.16
CA LEU A 279 5.93 6.73 -13.66
C LEU A 279 4.71 7.51 -13.14
N THR A 280 3.52 6.93 -13.18
CA THR A 280 2.30 7.58 -12.69
C THR A 280 2.37 7.87 -11.19
N ALA A 281 2.87 6.91 -10.39
CA ALA A 281 3.10 7.12 -8.97
C ALA A 281 4.12 8.24 -8.70
N ALA A 282 5.25 8.26 -9.44
CA ALA A 282 6.25 9.31 -9.34
C ALA A 282 5.66 10.70 -9.70
N GLU A 283 4.86 10.77 -10.76
CA GLU A 283 4.22 12.01 -11.19
C GLU A 283 3.22 12.53 -10.16
N MET A 284 2.37 11.68 -9.61
CA MET A 284 1.44 12.04 -8.53
C MET A 284 2.18 12.57 -7.30
N LEU A 285 3.24 11.87 -6.88
CA LEU A 285 4.07 12.26 -5.74
C LEU A 285 4.73 13.63 -5.96
N ILE A 286 5.36 13.83 -7.12
CA ILE A 286 6.15 15.04 -7.41
C ILE A 286 5.23 16.25 -7.64
N ARG A 287 4.20 16.12 -8.47
CA ARG A 287 3.32 17.25 -8.78
C ARG A 287 2.50 17.66 -7.56
N GLY A 288 1.96 16.68 -6.82
CA GLY A 288 1.15 16.94 -5.64
C GLY A 288 1.92 17.61 -4.51
N ALA A 289 3.22 17.35 -4.38
CA ALA A 289 4.07 17.96 -3.36
C ALA A 289 4.03 19.50 -3.36
N THR A 290 3.92 20.12 -4.54
CA THR A 290 3.87 21.59 -4.68
C THR A 290 2.67 22.23 -3.98
N ALA A 291 1.54 21.52 -3.88
CA ALA A 291 0.35 21.99 -3.18
C ALA A 291 0.47 21.86 -1.65
N HIS A 292 1.31 20.92 -1.19
CA HIS A 292 1.49 20.56 0.22
C HIS A 292 2.82 21.05 0.81
N LEU A 293 3.59 21.85 0.10
CA LEU A 293 4.80 22.48 0.63
C LEU A 293 4.58 23.98 0.85
N HIS A 294 5.18 24.51 1.92
CA HIS A 294 5.36 25.96 2.06
C HIS A 294 6.34 26.49 1.02
N VAL A 295 6.31 27.80 0.75
CA VAL A 295 7.37 28.45 -0.04
C VAL A 295 8.70 28.27 0.69
N GLY A 296 9.73 27.77 -0.02
CA GLY A 296 11.00 27.35 0.56
C GLY A 296 10.99 25.94 1.17
N GLY A 297 9.83 25.28 1.21
CA GLY A 297 9.70 23.89 1.60
C GLY A 297 10.32 22.94 0.57
N LYS A 298 10.76 21.77 1.04
CA LYS A 298 11.59 20.85 0.26
C LYS A 298 10.90 19.51 0.05
N LEU A 299 10.89 19.03 -1.18
CA LEU A 299 10.62 17.63 -1.50
C LEU A 299 11.96 16.88 -1.55
N ARG A 300 12.12 15.80 -0.79
CA ARG A 300 13.31 14.95 -0.84
C ARG A 300 12.93 13.49 -1.07
N ILE A 301 13.34 12.94 -2.20
CA ILE A 301 12.94 11.58 -2.63
C ILE A 301 14.16 10.76 -2.97
N VAL A 302 14.20 9.50 -2.54
CA VAL A 302 15.13 8.51 -3.09
C VAL A 302 14.48 7.71 -4.19
N ALA A 303 15.14 7.58 -5.33
CA ALA A 303 14.61 6.85 -6.47
C ALA A 303 15.68 6.07 -7.23
N ASN A 304 15.30 4.97 -7.87
CA ASN A 304 16.17 4.29 -8.84
C ASN A 304 16.52 5.25 -10.00
N SER A 305 17.78 5.23 -10.41
CA SER A 305 18.32 6.22 -11.37
C SER A 305 17.75 6.13 -12.79
N PHE A 306 17.09 5.03 -13.16
CA PHE A 306 16.56 4.81 -14.52
C PHE A 306 15.21 5.49 -14.76
N LEU A 307 14.52 5.93 -13.70
CA LEU A 307 13.21 6.60 -13.82
C LEU A 307 13.40 8.11 -14.08
N PRO A 308 12.51 8.75 -14.87
CA PRO A 308 12.67 10.14 -15.31
C PRO A 308 12.29 11.19 -14.23
N TYR A 309 12.67 10.95 -12.97
CA TYR A 309 12.47 11.89 -11.86
C TYR A 309 13.02 13.30 -12.14
N PRO A 310 14.23 13.48 -12.73
CA PRO A 310 14.78 14.81 -13.02
C PRO A 310 13.82 15.70 -13.82
N ALA A 311 13.27 15.17 -14.92
CA ALA A 311 12.37 15.93 -15.79
C ALA A 311 11.05 16.30 -15.09
N LEU A 312 10.51 15.38 -14.28
CA LEU A 312 9.30 15.63 -13.49
C LEU A 312 9.54 16.69 -12.40
N LEU A 313 10.68 16.62 -11.70
CA LEU A 313 11.06 17.58 -10.68
C LEU A 313 11.29 18.97 -11.27
N ASP A 314 12.01 19.07 -12.39
CA ASP A 314 12.26 20.35 -13.07
C ASP A 314 10.94 20.95 -13.59
N ALA A 315 10.05 20.14 -14.13
CA ALA A 315 8.73 20.59 -14.58
C ALA A 315 7.85 21.12 -13.42
N ALA A 316 7.95 20.52 -12.22
CA ALA A 316 7.12 20.89 -11.07
C ALA A 316 7.72 22.00 -10.20
N PHE A 317 9.05 22.04 -10.04
CA PHE A 317 9.76 22.93 -9.10
C PHE A 317 10.71 23.92 -9.79
N GLY A 318 10.94 23.79 -11.10
CA GLY A 318 11.85 24.60 -11.89
C GLY A 318 13.30 24.12 -11.87
N SER A 319 13.74 23.47 -10.79
CA SER A 319 15.06 22.83 -10.69
C SER A 319 15.08 21.79 -9.58
N HIS A 320 16.05 20.89 -9.64
CA HIS A 320 16.36 19.93 -8.58
C HIS A 320 17.87 19.82 -8.32
N GLU A 321 18.21 19.24 -7.18
CA GLU A 321 19.57 18.88 -6.77
C GLU A 321 19.65 17.36 -6.57
N VAL A 322 20.82 16.77 -6.81
CA VAL A 322 21.13 15.40 -6.39
C VAL A 322 22.04 15.48 -5.17
N LEU A 323 21.52 15.08 -4.01
CA LEU A 323 22.24 15.18 -2.73
C LEU A 323 23.18 14.00 -2.49
N ALA A 324 22.80 12.82 -2.97
CA ALA A 324 23.57 11.60 -2.83
C ALA A 324 23.21 10.63 -3.96
N GLN A 325 24.15 9.74 -4.32
CA GLN A 325 23.91 8.68 -5.28
C GLN A 325 24.79 7.46 -5.00
N ASN A 326 24.32 6.29 -5.39
CA ASN A 326 25.12 5.07 -5.48
C ASN A 326 24.84 4.39 -6.84
N GLY A 327 25.34 3.16 -7.03
CA GLY A 327 25.15 2.44 -8.30
C GLY A 327 23.70 2.15 -8.68
N ARG A 328 22.73 2.30 -7.77
CA ARG A 328 21.32 1.96 -7.97
C ARG A 328 20.38 3.15 -7.76
N PHE A 329 20.58 3.91 -6.70
CA PHE A 329 19.68 4.97 -6.24
C PHE A 329 20.31 6.36 -6.30
N LYS A 330 19.45 7.37 -6.43
CA LYS A 330 19.75 8.80 -6.29
C LYS A 330 18.79 9.42 -5.29
N VAL A 331 19.29 10.34 -4.47
CA VAL A 331 18.45 11.19 -3.61
C VAL A 331 18.34 12.55 -4.25
N TYR A 332 17.12 12.90 -4.64
CA TYR A 332 16.78 14.18 -5.25
C TYR A 332 16.20 15.12 -4.19
N GLN A 333 16.48 16.41 -4.32
CA GLN A 333 15.84 17.47 -3.57
C GLN A 333 15.32 18.56 -4.51
N ALA A 334 14.09 18.98 -4.34
CA ALA A 334 13.51 20.12 -5.03
C ALA A 334 12.85 21.08 -4.04
N THR A 335 12.97 22.39 -4.26
CA THR A 335 12.49 23.41 -3.32
C THR A 335 11.39 24.24 -3.98
N VAL A 336 10.28 24.48 -3.27
CA VAL A 336 9.22 25.35 -3.78
C VAL A 336 9.73 26.80 -3.87
N GLY A 337 9.88 27.30 -5.10
CA GLY A 337 10.23 28.68 -5.38
C GLY A 337 9.14 29.67 -4.96
N ARG A 338 9.51 30.95 -4.84
CA ARG A 338 8.51 32.01 -4.72
C ARG A 338 7.76 32.12 -6.06
N PRO A 339 6.41 32.20 -6.06
CA PRO A 339 5.70 32.53 -7.28
C PRO A 339 6.22 33.86 -7.84
N PRO A 340 6.25 34.04 -9.17
CA PRO A 340 6.66 35.30 -9.77
C PRO A 340 5.87 36.44 -9.13
N ARG A 341 6.55 37.52 -8.71
CA ARG A 341 5.86 38.71 -8.18
C ARG A 341 4.87 39.19 -9.25
N ASP A 342 3.59 39.19 -8.91
CA ASP A 342 2.55 39.71 -9.80
C ASP A 342 2.87 41.17 -10.13
N PRO A 343 3.17 41.51 -11.40
CA PRO A 343 3.58 42.86 -11.78
C PRO A 343 2.50 43.91 -11.45
N LYS A 344 1.26 43.49 -11.20
CA LYS A 344 0.14 44.37 -10.86
C LYS A 344 0.11 44.85 -9.40
N LYS A 345 0.97 44.34 -8.50
CA LYS A 345 1.06 44.83 -7.10
C LYS A 345 2.09 45.94 -6.86
N LYS A 346 2.69 46.51 -7.92
CA LYS A 346 3.42 47.79 -7.84
C LYS A 346 2.49 48.93 -8.29
N ARG A 347 1.55 49.33 -7.44
CA ARG A 347 0.85 50.61 -7.56
C ARG A 347 0.55 51.16 -6.18
#